data_AF-A0A382UZS9-F1
#
_entry.id   AF-A0A382UZS9-F1
#
_cell.length_a   1.000
_cell.length_b   1.000
_cell.length_c   1.000
_cell.angle_alpha   90.00
_cell.angle_beta   90.00
_cell.angle_gamma   90.00
#
_symmetry.space_group_name_H-M   'P 1'
#
loop_
_entity.id
_entity.type
_entity.pdbx_description
1 polymer ?
#
loop_
_entity_poly.entity_id
_entity_poly.type
_entity_poly.pdbx_seq_one_letter_code
_entity_poly.pdbx_strand_id
1 'polypeptide(L)'
;MNVGGPAWQVSALIRGLSGDRFESLLVSGEVEDGEADFIALRDPELPVMRIDQLGRSIRFGSDLRAFIAIRRIIKDFQPDIVHTHTAKSGLLGRLAAVSCRVPVRVHTFHGHLLQGYF
;
A
#
# COMPACT_ATOMS: atom_id res chain seq x y z
N MET A 1 3.82 5.50 6.13
CA MET A 1 2.38 5.41 5.82
C MET A 1 1.69 6.58 6.50
N ASN A 2 1.02 7.47 5.77
CA ASN A 2 0.39 8.65 6.39
C ASN A 2 -0.73 8.25 7.36
N VAL A 3 -0.90 9.00 8.46
CA VAL A 3 -1.98 8.77 9.43
C VAL A 3 -3.34 8.99 8.76
N GLY A 4 -4.24 8.01 8.91
CA GLY A 4 -5.62 8.11 8.42
C GLY A 4 -6.38 6.79 8.53
N GLY A 5 -7.66 6.80 8.15
CA GLY A 5 -8.51 5.60 8.11
C GLY A 5 -7.92 4.41 7.35
N PRO A 6 -7.29 4.59 6.17
CA PRO A 6 -6.65 3.49 5.45
C PRO A 6 -5.54 2.82 6.27
N ALA A 7 -4.74 3.59 6.99
CA ALA A 7 -3.62 3.08 7.78
C ALA A 7 -4.09 2.22 8.95
N TRP A 8 -5.13 2.69 9.65
CA TRP A 8 -5.80 1.92 10.71
C TRP A 8 -6.38 0.61 10.21
N GLN A 9 -7.11 0.64 9.08
CA GLN A 9 -7.69 -0.57 8.51
C GLN A 9 -6.63 -1.60 8.14
N VAL A 10 -5.52 -1.16 7.54
CA VAL A 10 -4.43 -2.06 7.13
C VAL A 10 -3.70 -2.63 8.35
N SER A 11 -3.39 -1.82 9.36
CA SER A 11 -2.76 -2.29 10.60
C SER A 11 -3.65 -3.32 11.30
N ALA A 12 -4.95 -3.01 11.49
CA ALA A 12 -5.90 -3.94 12.10
C ALA A 12 -6.05 -5.23 11.29
N LEU A 13 -6.06 -5.16 9.96
CA LEU A 13 -6.13 -6.33 9.08
C LEU A 13 -4.91 -7.22 9.27
N ILE A 14 -3.70 -6.67 9.19
CA ILE A 14 -2.46 -7.46 9.30
C ILE A 14 -2.33 -8.08 10.69
N ARG A 15 -2.70 -7.34 11.75
CA ARG A 15 -2.68 -7.85 13.12
C ARG A 15 -3.75 -8.91 13.39
N GLY A 16 -4.91 -8.79 12.73
CA GLY A 16 -6.04 -9.69 12.92
C GLY A 16 -6.06 -10.92 12.00
N LEU A 17 -5.27 -10.92 10.93
CA LEU A 17 -5.15 -12.08 10.05
C LEU A 17 -4.40 -13.20 10.76
N SER A 18 -4.96 -14.40 10.67
CA SER A 18 -4.39 -15.59 11.28
C SER A 18 -3.13 -16.03 10.51
N GLY A 19 -1.96 -15.93 11.15
CA GLY A 19 -0.66 -16.21 10.52
C GLY A 19 -0.44 -17.68 10.13
N ASP A 20 -1.26 -18.60 10.63
CA ASP A 20 -1.31 -20.01 10.21
C ASP A 20 -2.02 -20.21 8.85
N ARG A 21 -2.84 -19.24 8.44
CA ARG A 21 -3.64 -19.28 7.22
C ARG A 21 -3.18 -18.29 6.16
N PHE A 22 -2.58 -17.18 6.58
CA PHE A 22 -2.19 -16.09 5.70
C PHE A 22 -0.77 -15.66 5.98
N GLU A 23 0.07 -15.72 4.94
CA GLU A 23 1.32 -14.97 4.90
C GLU A 23 1.02 -13.59 4.31
N SER A 24 1.35 -12.53 5.04
CA SER A 24 1.03 -11.15 4.65
C SER A 24 2.27 -10.28 4.57
N LEU A 25 2.37 -9.50 3.49
CA LEU A 25 3.40 -8.49 3.29
C LEU A 25 2.76 -7.12 3.10
N LEU A 26 3.04 -6.17 4.00
CA LEU A 26 2.65 -4.78 3.82
C LEU A 26 3.68 -4.04 2.98
N VAL A 27 3.20 -3.35 1.94
CA VAL A 27 4.02 -2.44 1.15
C VAL A 27 3.46 -1.03 1.26
N SER A 28 4.30 -0.06 1.64
CA SER A 28 3.92 1.35 1.75
C SER A 28 4.97 2.25 1.13
N GLY A 29 4.52 3.43 0.70
CA GLY A 29 5.41 4.55 0.42
C GLY A 29 5.91 5.25 1.68
N GLU A 30 6.82 6.19 1.47
CA GLU A 30 7.28 7.13 2.48
C GLU A 30 6.26 8.26 2.72
N VAL A 31 6.29 8.82 3.92
CA VAL A 31 5.53 10.03 4.25
C VAL A 31 6.28 11.26 3.72
N GLU A 32 5.56 12.27 3.24
CA GLU A 32 6.17 13.54 2.85
C GLU A 32 6.57 14.35 4.11
N ASP A 33 7.53 15.28 3.97
CA ASP A 33 7.96 16.14 5.07
C ASP A 33 6.75 16.90 5.67
N GLY A 34 6.63 16.87 6.99
CA GLY A 34 5.52 17.48 7.72
C GLY A 34 4.27 16.59 7.84
N GLU A 35 4.25 15.39 7.24
CA GLU A 35 3.21 14.39 7.49
C GLU A 35 3.59 13.44 8.63
N ALA A 36 2.61 13.07 9.45
CA ALA A 36 2.76 12.10 10.52
C ALA A 36 2.84 10.67 9.95
N ASP A 37 3.85 9.88 10.36
CA ASP A 37 3.92 8.46 10.04
C ASP A 37 3.12 7.63 11.04
N PHE A 38 2.09 6.95 10.53
CA PHE A 38 1.24 6.05 11.32
C PHE A 38 2.06 4.96 12.01
N ILE A 39 3.04 4.38 11.30
CA ILE A 39 3.80 3.24 11.82
C ILE A 39 4.62 3.70 13.02
N ALA A 40 5.37 4.79 12.89
CA ALA A 40 6.17 5.33 13.99
C ALA A 40 5.32 5.77 15.20
N LEU A 41 4.11 6.30 14.97
CA LEU A 41 3.29 6.87 16.04
C LEU A 41 2.32 5.89 16.70
N ARG A 42 1.89 4.83 15.99
CA ARG A 42 0.76 3.99 16.41
C ARG A 42 1.05 2.50 16.37
N ASP A 43 1.87 2.02 15.44
CA ASP A 43 2.14 0.59 15.31
C ASP A 43 3.61 0.33 14.88
N PRO A 44 4.60 0.61 15.76
CA PRO A 44 6.02 0.59 15.39
C PRO A 44 6.55 -0.78 15.01
N GLU A 45 5.89 -1.84 15.49
CA GLU A 45 6.25 -3.24 15.22
C GLU A 45 5.57 -3.79 13.96
N LEU A 46 4.79 -2.97 13.23
CA LEU A 46 4.12 -3.43 12.01
C LEU A 46 5.17 -3.71 10.92
N PRO A 47 5.29 -4.97 10.44
CA PRO A 47 6.24 -5.29 9.39
C PRO A 47 5.82 -4.60 8.09
N VAL A 48 6.64 -3.67 7.61
CA VAL A 48 6.38 -2.90 6.39
C VAL A 48 7.60 -2.88 5.48
N MET A 49 7.38 -3.16 4.21
CA MET A 49 8.37 -2.92 3.15
C MET A 49 8.12 -1.54 2.55
N ARG A 50 9.14 -0.68 2.61
CA ARG A 50 9.06 0.68 2.10
C ARG A 50 9.55 0.77 0.66
N ILE A 51 8.85 1.59 -0.15
CA ILE A 51 9.26 1.95 -1.51
C ILE A 51 9.44 3.47 -1.56
N ASP A 52 10.68 3.93 -1.57
CA ASP A 52 11.02 5.37 -1.53
C ASP A 52 10.42 6.16 -2.69
N GLN A 53 10.25 5.52 -3.86
CA GLN A 53 9.72 6.20 -5.04
C GLN A 53 8.18 6.31 -5.03
N LEU A 54 7.50 5.66 -4.08
CA LEU A 54 6.06 5.72 -3.91
C LEU A 54 5.66 6.89 -2.99
N GLY A 55 5.82 8.12 -3.48
CA GLY A 55 5.37 9.33 -2.76
C GLY A 55 3.92 9.72 -3.07
N ARG A 56 3.38 10.71 -2.34
CA ARG A 56 2.02 11.27 -2.57
C ARG A 56 1.94 12.03 -3.89
N SER A 57 2.91 12.91 -4.16
CA SER A 57 2.99 13.70 -5.39
C SER A 57 3.10 12.83 -6.66
N ILE A 58 2.32 13.13 -7.71
CA ILE A 58 2.42 12.43 -9.01
C ILE A 58 3.70 12.87 -9.73
N ARG A 59 4.58 11.91 -10.03
CA ARG A 59 5.89 12.16 -10.67
C ARG A 59 6.22 10.99 -11.58
N PHE A 60 6.02 11.14 -12.89
CA PHE A 60 6.15 10.06 -13.89
C PHE A 60 7.38 9.15 -13.69
N GLY A 61 8.57 9.74 -13.51
CA GLY A 61 9.80 8.96 -13.32
C GLY A 61 9.83 8.15 -12.02
N SER A 62 9.38 8.73 -10.90
CA SER A 62 9.30 8.01 -9.62
C SER A 62 8.16 7.00 -9.63
N ASP A 63 7.04 7.30 -10.28
CA ASP A 63 5.88 6.43 -10.35
C ASP A 63 6.17 5.18 -11.19
N LEU A 64 6.93 5.33 -12.28
CA LEU A 64 7.43 4.19 -13.06
C LEU A 64 8.39 3.32 -12.25
N ARG A 65 9.31 3.93 -11.47
CA ARG A 65 10.21 3.17 -10.58
C ARG A 65 9.44 2.44 -9.49
N ALA A 66 8.45 3.10 -8.88
CA ALA A 66 7.57 2.49 -7.89
C ALA A 66 6.78 1.31 -8.48
N PHE A 67 6.24 1.47 -9.69
CA PHE A 67 5.59 0.38 -10.42
C PHE A 67 6.52 -0.83 -10.63
N ILE A 68 7.76 -0.59 -11.10
CA ILE A 68 8.75 -1.65 -11.30
C ILE A 68 9.09 -2.34 -9.97
N ALA A 69 9.25 -1.58 -8.89
CA ALA A 69 9.52 -2.11 -7.55
C ALA A 69 8.37 -2.99 -7.05
N ILE A 70 7.12 -2.49 -7.12
CA ILE A 70 5.92 -3.27 -6.76
C ILE A 70 5.85 -4.55 -7.58
N ARG A 71 6.13 -4.47 -8.88
CA ARG A 71 6.11 -5.63 -9.77
C ARG A 71 7.16 -6.68 -9.39
N ARG A 72 8.36 -6.27 -8.99
CA ARG A 72 9.40 -7.18 -8.47
C ARG A 72 8.94 -7.85 -7.18
N ILE A 73 8.43 -7.07 -6.23
CA ILE A 73 7.90 -7.60 -4.97
C ILE A 73 6.80 -8.65 -5.23
N ILE A 74 5.86 -8.39 -6.13
CA ILE A 74 4.82 -9.36 -6.48
C ILE A 74 5.41 -10.63 -7.10
N LYS A 75 6.46 -10.53 -7.91
CA LYS A 75 7.11 -11.71 -8.50
C LYS A 75 7.87 -12.54 -7.48
N ASP A 76 8.49 -11.88 -6.51
CA ASP A 76 9.33 -12.53 -5.51
C ASP A 76 8.47 -13.14 -4.40
N PHE A 77 7.44 -12.41 -3.95
CA PHE A 77 6.50 -12.86 -2.91
C PHE A 77 5.42 -13.82 -3.45
N GLN A 78 5.13 -13.80 -4.75
CA GLN A 78 4.14 -14.64 -5.42
C GLN A 78 2.75 -14.69 -4.73
N PRO A 79 2.11 -13.54 -4.44
CA PRO A 79 0.85 -13.52 -3.70
C PRO A 79 -0.31 -14.10 -4.50
N ASP A 80 -1.22 -14.80 -3.81
CA ASP A 80 -2.54 -15.17 -4.34
C ASP A 80 -3.51 -13.98 -4.41
N ILE A 81 -3.36 -13.06 -3.46
CA ILE A 81 -4.23 -11.89 -3.28
C ILE A 81 -3.38 -10.62 -3.20
N VAL A 82 -3.71 -9.63 -4.03
CA VAL A 82 -3.22 -8.25 -3.86
C VAL A 82 -4.36 -7.35 -3.45
N HIS A 83 -4.29 -6.79 -2.25
CA HIS A 83 -5.22 -5.77 -1.75
C HIS A 83 -4.55 -4.41 -1.81
N THR A 84 -5.21 -3.46 -2.48
CA THR A 84 -4.69 -2.11 -2.67
C THR A 84 -5.61 -1.07 -2.06
N HIS A 85 -5.00 0.03 -1.63
CA HIS A 85 -5.67 1.17 -1.03
C HIS A 85 -5.17 2.48 -1.65
N THR A 86 -5.95 3.54 -1.46
CA THR A 86 -5.70 4.92 -1.94
C THR A 86 -5.65 5.04 -3.47
N ALA A 87 -5.75 6.27 -4.00
CA ALA A 87 -5.85 6.47 -5.45
C ALA A 87 -4.57 6.03 -6.21
N LYS A 88 -3.42 6.58 -5.83
CA LYS A 88 -2.16 6.41 -6.57
C LYS A 88 -1.53 5.02 -6.36
N SER A 89 -1.29 4.63 -5.10
CA SER A 89 -0.80 3.28 -4.81
C SER A 89 -1.81 2.21 -5.25
N GLY A 90 -3.11 2.53 -5.20
CA GLY A 90 -4.18 1.72 -5.78
C GLY A 90 -3.98 1.45 -7.26
N LEU A 91 -3.80 2.50 -8.06
CA LEU A 91 -3.56 2.36 -9.49
C LEU A 91 -2.31 1.55 -9.79
N LEU A 92 -1.16 1.95 -9.21
CA LEU A 92 0.12 1.30 -9.48
C LEU A 92 0.13 -0.17 -9.05
N GLY A 93 -0.41 -0.47 -7.86
CA GLY A 93 -0.51 -1.81 -7.33
C GLY A 93 -1.39 -2.72 -8.19
N ARG A 94 -2.55 -2.22 -8.63
CA ARG A 94 -3.44 -2.99 -9.52
C ARG A 94 -2.80 -3.26 -10.88
N LEU A 95 -2.15 -2.26 -11.47
CA LEU A 95 -1.44 -2.46 -12.75
C LEU A 95 -0.33 -3.51 -12.60
N ALA A 96 0.42 -3.45 -11.50
CA ALA A 96 1.50 -4.40 -11.25
C ALA A 96 0.95 -5.83 -11.07
N ALA A 97 -0.11 -5.98 -10.28
CA ALA A 97 -0.79 -7.26 -10.05
C ALA A 97 -1.38 -7.85 -11.34
N VAL A 98 -2.00 -7.03 -12.19
CA VAL A 98 -2.47 -7.46 -13.52
C VAL A 98 -1.30 -7.92 -14.38
N SER A 99 -0.21 -7.16 -14.42
CA SER A 99 0.98 -7.50 -15.23
C SER A 99 1.69 -8.78 -14.77
N CYS A 100 1.52 -9.16 -13.50
CA CYS A 100 2.05 -10.39 -12.92
C CYS A 100 1.03 -11.53 -12.87
N ARG A 101 -0.19 -11.34 -13.38
CA ARG A 101 -1.28 -12.33 -13.37
C ARG A 101 -1.64 -12.84 -11.96
N VAL A 102 -1.62 -11.95 -10.97
CA VAL A 102 -2.10 -12.27 -9.61
C VAL A 102 -3.57 -12.73 -9.69
N PRO A 103 -3.92 -13.88 -9.10
CA PRO A 103 -5.26 -14.45 -9.21
C PRO A 103 -6.36 -13.53 -8.69
N VAL A 104 -6.21 -13.01 -7.46
CA VAL A 104 -7.22 -12.19 -6.78
C VAL A 104 -6.68 -10.78 -6.56
N ARG A 105 -7.49 -9.78 -6.93
CA ARG A 105 -7.14 -8.36 -6.80
C ARG A 105 -8.28 -7.62 -6.14
N VAL A 106 -8.04 -7.05 -4.98
CA VAL A 106 -9.02 -6.29 -4.21
C VAL A 106 -8.57 -4.83 -4.14
N HIS A 107 -9.52 -3.90 -4.29
CA HIS A 107 -9.26 -2.50 -4.04
C HIS A 107 -10.33 -1.93 -3.13
N THR A 108 -9.92 -1.37 -2.00
CA THR A 108 -10.83 -0.64 -1.14
C THR A 108 -10.72 0.84 -1.46
N PHE A 109 -11.83 1.40 -1.91
CA PHE A 109 -11.97 2.84 -2.09
C PHE A 109 -12.03 3.49 -0.73
N HIS A 110 -11.18 4.50 -0.55
CA HIS A 110 -11.23 5.42 0.57
C HIS A 110 -11.76 6.73 0.05
N GLY A 111 -12.48 7.50 0.88
CA GLY A 111 -13.11 8.76 0.47
C GLY A 111 -12.18 9.63 -0.39
N HIS A 112 -12.71 10.10 -1.52
CA HIS A 112 -11.98 11.02 -2.39
C HIS A 112 -12.17 12.45 -1.88
N LEU A 113 -11.10 13.26 -1.83
CA LEU A 113 -11.14 14.71 -1.61
C LEU A 113 -11.76 15.46 -2.81
N LEU A 114 -12.89 14.98 -3.35
CA LEU A 114 -13.57 15.59 -4.50
C LEU A 114 -14.69 16.57 -4.11
N GLN A 115 -15.03 16.67 -2.83
CA GLN A 115 -15.65 17.84 -2.21
C GLN A 115 -15.65 17.64 -0.69
N GLY A 116 -15.55 18.75 0.04
CA GLY A 116 -15.21 18.80 1.47
C GLY A 116 -16.01 17.86 2.37
N TYR A 117 -15.34 17.39 3.41
CA TYR A 117 -15.98 16.88 4.62
C TYR A 117 -15.41 17.64 5.81
N PHE A 118 -16.38 18.09 6.63
CA PHE A 118 -16.38 18.77 7.92
C PHE A 118 -15.14 18.59 8.80
#